data_AF-A0A1S8FLX7-F1
#
_entry.id   AF-A0A1S8FLX7-F1
#
_cell.length_a   1.000
_cell.length_b   1.000
_cell.length_c   1.000
_cell.angle_alpha   90.00
_cell.angle_beta   90.00
_cell.angle_gamma   90.00
#
_symmetry.space_group_name_H-M   'P 1'
#
loop_
_entity.id
_entity.type
_entity.pdbx_description
1 polymer ?
#
loop_
_entity_poly.entity_id
_entity_poly.type
_entity_poly.pdbx_seq_one_letter_code
_entity_poly.pdbx_strand_id
1 'polypeptide(L)'
;MSCAVAAVLACAFPTYAAAQESQCYGEINRGRIEGSVQVPPKGPNFEVIGWSGAARRTFVHSAVKKILEQAYAATAEVIPDSVFLIGETGLADGGPITNHHTHQRGTSVDLFVPAKDAEGKRVLIPSRLDNGFGYKVRFGADGKSADPSVTIDFEVLAELIYQLSETARKNGYGVDRVILVRELQLKLFGTRHGSYLRWKVNFWDDPGARHDNHIHVDFAIPCKPL
;
A
#
# COMPACT_ATOMS: atom_id res chain seq x y z
N MET A 1 -47.36 -55.57 -4.80
CA MET A 1 -47.46 -54.12 -5.08
C MET A 1 -46.40 -53.44 -4.22
N SER A 2 -45.23 -53.17 -4.79
CA SER A 2 -44.07 -52.65 -4.05
C SER A 2 -44.08 -51.12 -4.03
N CYS A 3 -44.09 -50.53 -2.83
CA CYS A 3 -43.86 -49.11 -2.62
C CYS A 3 -42.39 -48.76 -2.93
N ALA A 4 -42.16 -47.89 -3.90
CA ALA A 4 -40.87 -47.25 -4.10
C ALA A 4 -40.80 -45.96 -3.27
N VAL A 5 -39.91 -45.91 -2.28
CA VAL A 5 -39.59 -44.71 -1.52
C VAL A 5 -38.58 -43.90 -2.33
N ALA A 6 -38.99 -42.73 -2.82
CA ALA A 6 -38.10 -41.80 -3.49
C ALA A 6 -37.24 -41.06 -2.44
N ALA A 7 -35.94 -41.36 -2.42
CA ALA A 7 -34.96 -40.63 -1.62
C ALA A 7 -34.66 -39.28 -2.28
N VAL A 8 -35.11 -38.19 -1.65
CA VAL A 8 -34.74 -36.83 -2.05
C VAL A 8 -33.35 -36.54 -1.51
N LEU A 9 -32.34 -36.52 -2.38
CA LEU A 9 -31.01 -36.01 -2.05
C LEU A 9 -31.09 -34.49 -1.93
N ALA A 10 -30.97 -33.98 -0.70
CA ALA A 10 -30.77 -32.56 -0.45
C ALA A 10 -29.30 -32.20 -0.74
N CYS A 11 -29.05 -31.54 -1.87
CA CYS A 11 -27.75 -30.92 -2.16
C CYS A 11 -27.56 -29.71 -1.24
N ALA A 12 -26.75 -29.85 -0.19
CA ALA A 12 -26.29 -28.72 0.60
C ALA A 12 -25.27 -27.92 -0.21
N PHE A 13 -25.67 -26.75 -0.71
CA PHE A 13 -24.72 -25.79 -1.29
C PHE A 13 -23.96 -25.10 -0.15
N PRO A 14 -22.62 -25.09 -0.16
CA PRO A 14 -21.85 -24.34 0.81
C PRO A 14 -22.14 -22.84 0.63
N THR A 15 -22.71 -22.22 1.65
CA THR A 15 -22.81 -20.76 1.74
C THR A 15 -21.42 -20.22 2.04
N TYR A 16 -20.71 -19.78 1.00
CA TYR A 16 -19.53 -18.95 1.19
C TYR A 16 -19.98 -17.64 1.83
N ALA A 17 -19.76 -17.50 3.14
CA ALA A 17 -19.93 -16.22 3.81
C ALA A 17 -18.97 -15.23 3.15
N ALA A 18 -19.52 -14.26 2.42
CA ALA A 18 -18.74 -13.15 1.90
C ALA A 18 -18.06 -12.48 3.11
N ALA A 19 -16.73 -12.39 3.09
CA ALA A 19 -16.00 -11.69 4.14
C ALA A 19 -16.56 -10.27 4.24
N GLN A 20 -17.00 -9.90 5.44
CA GLN A 20 -17.62 -8.60 5.67
C GLN A 20 -16.60 -7.50 5.39
N GLU A 21 -16.99 -6.50 4.60
CA GLU A 21 -16.16 -5.34 4.35
C GLU A 21 -15.90 -4.58 5.65
N SER A 22 -14.68 -4.07 5.83
CA SER A 22 -14.34 -3.26 7.01
C SER A 22 -15.21 -2.00 7.05
N GLN A 23 -15.35 -1.41 8.24
CA GLN A 23 -16.03 -0.12 8.39
C GLN A 23 -15.07 0.87 9.04
N CYS A 24 -14.63 1.88 8.29
CA CYS A 24 -13.88 3.00 8.84
C CYS A 24 -14.81 4.10 9.38
N TYR A 25 -14.31 4.86 10.35
CA TYR A 25 -15.00 5.99 10.97
C TYR A 25 -14.07 7.20 11.11
N GLY A 26 -14.63 8.40 11.00
CA GLY A 26 -13.94 9.67 11.23
C GLY A 26 -12.90 10.03 10.15
N GLU A 27 -11.94 10.84 10.55
CA GLU A 27 -10.92 11.42 9.67
C GLU A 27 -9.59 10.65 9.72
N ILE A 28 -8.70 10.90 8.77
CA ILE A 28 -7.39 10.22 8.66
C ILE A 28 -6.52 10.33 9.93
N ASN A 29 -6.69 11.42 10.69
CA ASN A 29 -5.97 11.76 11.92
C ASN A 29 -6.86 11.74 13.18
N ARG A 30 -8.12 11.30 13.05
CA ARG A 30 -9.08 11.19 14.15
C ARG A 30 -10.13 10.14 13.79
N GLY A 31 -9.69 8.89 13.80
CA GLY A 31 -10.47 7.79 13.24
C GLY A 31 -10.35 6.50 14.02
N ARG A 32 -11.20 5.54 13.64
CA ARG A 32 -11.11 4.14 14.03
C ARG A 32 -11.55 3.26 12.87
N ILE A 33 -11.32 1.96 12.97
CA ILE A 33 -11.80 0.99 12.00
C ILE A 33 -12.28 -0.28 12.71
N GLU A 34 -13.38 -0.84 12.23
CA GLU A 34 -13.92 -2.13 12.64
C GLU A 34 -13.71 -3.16 11.54
N GLY A 35 -13.35 -4.38 11.92
CA GLY A 35 -13.12 -5.47 10.95
C GLY A 35 -11.97 -5.19 10.00
N SER A 36 -10.94 -4.44 10.43
CA SER A 36 -9.73 -4.28 9.64
C SER A 36 -9.06 -5.63 9.39
N VAL A 37 -8.24 -5.68 8.36
CA VAL A 37 -7.50 -6.88 7.97
C VAL A 37 -6.02 -6.57 7.93
N GLN A 38 -5.21 -7.55 8.30
CA GLN A 38 -3.76 -7.41 8.23
C GLN A 38 -3.27 -7.58 6.79
N VAL A 39 -2.33 -6.74 6.37
CA VAL A 39 -1.56 -6.96 5.16
C VAL A 39 -0.70 -8.21 5.35
N PRO A 40 -0.68 -9.16 4.39
CA PRO A 40 0.15 -10.35 4.52
C PRO A 40 1.62 -9.97 4.71
N PRO A 41 2.39 -10.67 5.57
CA PRO A 41 3.81 -10.33 5.80
C PRO A 41 4.66 -10.35 4.52
N LYS A 42 4.24 -11.15 3.53
CA LYS A 42 4.90 -11.29 2.23
C LYS A 42 3.88 -11.67 1.15
N GLY A 43 4.11 -11.20 -0.06
CA GLY A 43 3.45 -11.62 -1.29
C GLY A 43 4.45 -11.98 -2.39
N PRO A 44 3.98 -12.17 -3.64
CA PRO A 44 4.86 -12.55 -4.76
C PRO A 44 6.01 -11.58 -5.03
N ASN A 45 5.76 -10.28 -4.87
CA ASN A 45 6.72 -9.21 -5.16
C ASN A 45 6.76 -8.13 -4.07
N PHE A 46 6.27 -8.40 -2.86
CA PHE A 46 6.35 -7.46 -1.75
C PHE A 46 6.64 -8.15 -0.42
N GLU A 47 7.24 -7.41 0.51
CA GLU A 47 7.44 -7.79 1.91
C GLU A 47 7.04 -6.63 2.82
N VAL A 48 6.57 -6.92 4.03
CA VAL A 48 6.36 -5.92 5.08
C VAL A 48 7.66 -5.72 5.88
N ILE A 49 7.94 -4.51 6.35
CA ILE A 49 9.10 -4.20 7.21
C ILE A 49 9.25 -5.20 8.38
N GLY A 50 10.47 -5.71 8.56
CA GLY A 50 10.75 -6.88 9.41
C GLY A 50 11.00 -6.60 10.90
N TRP A 51 10.41 -5.56 11.49
CA TRP A 51 10.61 -5.27 12.93
C TRP A 51 9.48 -5.83 13.80
N SER A 52 9.76 -6.09 15.08
CA SER A 52 8.85 -6.82 15.98
C SER A 52 7.47 -6.16 16.17
N GLY A 53 7.38 -4.84 16.00
CA GLY A 53 6.12 -4.10 16.09
C GLY A 53 5.37 -3.96 14.77
N ALA A 54 5.97 -4.31 13.62
CA ALA A 54 5.36 -4.15 12.29
C ALA A 54 4.03 -4.89 12.18
N ALA A 55 3.97 -6.13 12.68
CA ALA A 55 2.75 -6.94 12.64
C ALA A 55 1.57 -6.28 13.36
N ARG A 56 1.80 -5.37 14.31
CA ARG A 56 0.73 -4.65 15.03
C ARG A 56 0.32 -3.36 14.33
N ARG A 57 1.04 -2.94 13.29
CA ARG A 57 0.89 -1.66 12.58
C ARG A 57 0.64 -1.82 11.08
N THR A 58 0.32 -3.03 10.62
CA THR A 58 0.05 -3.34 9.21
C THR A 58 -1.41 -3.75 8.96
N PHE A 59 -2.34 -3.11 9.68
CA PHE A 59 -3.77 -3.31 9.48
C PHE A 59 -4.34 -2.22 8.57
N VAL A 60 -5.25 -2.62 7.68
CA VAL A 60 -5.90 -1.75 6.71
C VAL A 60 -7.37 -2.13 6.56
N HIS A 61 -8.13 -1.25 5.92
CA HIS A 61 -9.46 -1.56 5.40
C HIS A 61 -9.36 -2.70 4.38
N SER A 62 -10.33 -3.62 4.38
CA SER A 62 -10.31 -4.78 3.48
C SER A 62 -10.26 -4.40 1.99
N ALA A 63 -10.92 -3.32 1.60
CA ALA A 63 -10.76 -2.71 0.27
C ALA A 63 -9.31 -2.27 -0.04
N VAL A 64 -8.60 -1.64 0.91
CA VAL A 64 -7.19 -1.24 0.72
C VAL A 64 -6.31 -2.46 0.52
N LYS A 65 -6.47 -3.50 1.35
CA LYS A 65 -5.73 -4.76 1.16
C LYS A 65 -5.92 -5.31 -0.25
N LYS A 66 -7.17 -5.38 -0.72
CA LYS A 66 -7.50 -5.85 -2.07
C LYS A 66 -6.86 -4.99 -3.16
N ILE A 67 -6.91 -3.66 -3.01
CA ILE A 67 -6.29 -2.70 -3.94
C ILE A 67 -4.77 -2.90 -4.02
N LEU A 68 -4.10 -3.06 -2.86
CA LEU A 68 -2.66 -3.33 -2.79
C LEU A 68 -2.30 -4.63 -3.52
N GLU A 69 -2.96 -5.73 -3.18
CA GLU A 69 -2.68 -7.04 -3.78
C GLU A 69 -2.85 -7.01 -5.31
N GLN A 70 -3.90 -6.35 -5.80
CA GLN A 70 -4.13 -6.20 -7.23
C GLN A 70 -3.13 -5.26 -7.90
N ALA A 71 -2.75 -4.15 -7.25
CA ALA A 71 -1.79 -3.20 -7.80
C ALA A 71 -0.39 -3.83 -7.90
N TYR A 72 0.04 -4.58 -6.90
CA TYR A 72 1.30 -5.30 -6.93
C TYR A 72 1.31 -6.40 -8.01
N ALA A 73 0.22 -7.15 -8.15
CA ALA A 73 0.09 -8.14 -9.21
C ALA A 73 0.14 -7.48 -10.61
N ALA A 74 -0.63 -6.42 -10.84
CA ALA A 74 -0.64 -5.70 -12.12
C ALA A 74 0.72 -5.05 -12.43
N THR A 75 1.43 -4.55 -11.40
CA THR A 75 2.78 -4.03 -11.58
C THR A 75 3.76 -5.15 -12.00
N ALA A 76 3.63 -6.35 -11.44
CA ALA A 76 4.45 -7.51 -11.83
C ALA A 76 4.13 -8.01 -13.25
N GLU A 77 2.91 -7.80 -13.76
CA GLU A 77 2.59 -8.12 -15.17
C GLU A 77 3.37 -7.21 -16.15
N VAL A 78 3.59 -5.94 -15.77
CA VAL A 78 4.32 -4.96 -16.60
C VAL A 78 5.84 -5.01 -16.35
N ILE A 79 6.25 -5.18 -15.09
CA ILE A 79 7.65 -5.20 -14.64
C ILE A 79 7.85 -6.42 -13.73
N PRO A 80 8.15 -7.61 -14.31
CA PRO A 80 8.13 -8.89 -13.59
C PRO A 80 9.09 -9.04 -12.41
N ASP A 81 10.20 -8.30 -12.41
CA ASP A 81 11.21 -8.30 -11.36
C ASP A 81 11.08 -7.10 -10.40
N SER A 82 9.94 -6.39 -10.44
CA SER A 82 9.61 -5.37 -9.43
C SER A 82 9.54 -6.01 -8.04
N VAL A 83 10.06 -5.31 -7.03
CA VAL A 83 10.00 -5.73 -5.62
C VAL A 83 9.70 -4.53 -4.74
N PHE A 84 8.88 -4.73 -3.70
CA PHE A 84 8.35 -3.67 -2.86
C PHE A 84 8.50 -3.96 -1.37
N LEU A 85 8.77 -2.91 -0.59
CA LEU A 85 8.78 -2.97 0.86
C LEU A 85 7.61 -2.11 1.39
N ILE A 86 6.73 -2.73 2.17
CA ILE A 86 5.58 -2.07 2.79
C ILE A 86 5.98 -1.62 4.20
N GLY A 87 5.77 -0.34 4.48
CA GLY A 87 5.97 0.27 5.78
C GLY A 87 4.77 0.09 6.72
N GLU A 88 4.51 1.10 7.52
CA GLU A 88 3.40 1.14 8.47
C GLU A 88 2.09 1.54 7.77
N THR A 89 0.95 1.05 8.27
CA THR A 89 -0.37 1.31 7.67
C THR A 89 -1.46 1.66 8.68
N GLY A 90 -1.53 0.99 9.82
CA GLY A 90 -2.70 1.08 10.70
C GLY A 90 -2.70 0.08 11.83
N LEU A 91 -3.42 0.39 12.92
CA LEU A 91 -3.71 -0.55 14.01
C LEU A 91 -4.98 -1.34 13.72
N ALA A 92 -5.14 -2.50 14.37
CA ALA A 92 -6.29 -3.38 14.19
C ALA A 92 -7.65 -2.66 14.42
N ASP A 93 -7.73 -1.81 15.43
CA ASP A 93 -8.94 -1.03 15.73
C ASP A 93 -8.84 0.44 15.24
N GLY A 94 -7.75 0.77 14.53
CA GLY A 94 -7.41 2.14 14.17
C GLY A 94 -6.92 2.98 15.35
N GLY A 95 -7.13 4.30 15.28
CA GLY A 95 -6.68 5.25 16.29
C GLY A 95 -5.21 5.67 16.16
N PRO A 96 -4.71 6.50 17.10
CA PRO A 96 -3.38 7.10 17.01
C PRO A 96 -2.24 6.08 17.03
N ILE A 97 -1.28 6.25 16.12
CA ILE A 97 -0.03 5.48 16.09
C ILE A 97 1.10 6.38 16.58
N THR A 98 1.95 5.87 17.48
CA THR A 98 3.13 6.61 17.94
C THR A 98 4.00 7.04 16.74
N ASN A 99 4.38 8.33 16.71
CA ASN A 99 5.15 8.98 15.65
C ASN A 99 4.44 9.14 14.29
N HIS A 100 3.12 8.93 14.22
CA HIS A 100 2.33 9.20 13.01
C HIS A 100 1.23 10.21 13.28
N HIS A 101 0.96 11.07 12.30
CA HIS A 101 -0.15 12.03 12.37
C HIS A 101 -1.46 11.49 11.80
N THR A 102 -1.40 10.49 10.91
CA THR A 102 -2.56 9.92 10.18
C THR A 102 -2.72 8.42 10.50
N HIS A 103 -3.12 7.58 9.52
CA HIS A 103 -3.29 6.13 9.65
C HIS A 103 -4.37 5.63 10.61
N GLN A 104 -5.22 6.51 11.15
CA GLN A 104 -6.12 6.12 12.23
C GLN A 104 -7.37 5.34 11.79
N ARG A 105 -7.69 5.33 10.49
CA ARG A 105 -8.94 4.73 9.98
C ARG A 105 -8.72 3.60 8.96
N GLY A 106 -7.49 3.10 8.84
CA GLY A 106 -7.14 1.98 7.94
C GLY A 106 -7.19 2.29 6.45
N THR A 107 -7.27 3.56 6.05
CA THR A 107 -7.34 4.00 4.64
C THR A 107 -6.03 4.58 4.12
N SER A 108 -4.93 4.40 4.85
CA SER A 108 -3.63 5.02 4.56
C SER A 108 -2.52 3.96 4.61
N VAL A 109 -1.51 4.09 3.75
CA VAL A 109 -0.37 3.16 3.67
C VAL A 109 0.93 3.89 3.37
N ASP A 110 2.00 3.47 4.05
CA ASP A 110 3.37 3.85 3.69
C ASP A 110 4.01 2.76 2.85
N LEU A 111 4.44 3.10 1.64
CA LEU A 111 5.11 2.19 0.72
C LEU A 111 6.49 2.73 0.40
N PHE A 112 7.54 1.99 0.75
CA PHE A 112 8.91 2.39 0.44
C PHE A 112 9.10 2.50 -1.08
N VAL A 113 9.89 3.49 -1.50
CA VAL A 113 10.18 3.65 -2.92
C VAL A 113 10.96 2.44 -3.45
N PRO A 114 10.63 1.90 -4.63
CA PRO A 114 11.39 0.81 -5.24
C PRO A 114 12.79 1.31 -5.60
N ALA A 115 13.80 0.45 -5.46
CA ALA A 115 15.19 0.85 -5.61
C ALA A 115 16.01 -0.13 -6.47
N LYS A 116 17.11 0.36 -7.01
CA LYS A 116 18.16 -0.40 -7.68
C LYS A 116 19.47 -0.28 -6.92
N ASP A 117 20.23 -1.37 -6.89
CA ASP A 117 21.63 -1.36 -6.44
C ASP A 117 22.56 -0.73 -7.50
N ALA A 118 23.87 -0.76 -7.22
CA ALA A 118 24.90 -0.18 -8.10
C ALA A 118 24.99 -0.90 -9.45
N GLU A 119 24.61 -2.19 -9.49
CA GLU A 119 24.57 -3.03 -10.69
C GLU A 119 23.27 -2.82 -11.48
N GLY A 120 22.35 -1.99 -10.99
CA GLY A 120 21.07 -1.70 -11.62
C GLY A 120 19.99 -2.76 -11.38
N LYS A 121 20.25 -3.74 -10.50
CA LYS A 121 19.30 -4.78 -10.13
C LYS A 121 18.30 -4.21 -9.12
N ARG A 122 17.02 -4.54 -9.33
CA ARG A 122 15.95 -4.16 -8.41
C ARG A 122 16.09 -4.90 -7.08
N VAL A 123 16.06 -4.13 -5.99
CA VAL A 123 16.23 -4.63 -4.63
C VAL A 123 15.21 -3.97 -3.72
N LEU A 124 14.85 -4.66 -2.63
CA LEU A 124 14.18 -3.98 -1.53
C LEU A 124 15.13 -2.93 -0.96
N ILE A 125 14.60 -1.78 -0.56
CA ILE A 125 15.37 -0.84 0.25
C ILE A 125 15.89 -1.61 1.46
N PRO A 126 17.21 -1.64 1.70
CA PRO A 126 17.76 -2.30 2.87
C PRO A 126 17.08 -1.83 4.16
N SER A 127 16.37 -2.73 4.82
CA SER A 127 15.64 -2.48 6.06
C SER A 127 16.39 -3.11 7.23
N ARG A 128 17.28 -2.34 7.84
CA ARG A 128 18.19 -2.76 8.92
C ARG A 128 17.83 -2.06 10.23
N LEU A 129 18.27 -2.59 11.37
CA LEU A 129 18.00 -1.95 12.66
C LEU A 129 18.60 -0.54 12.77
N ASP A 130 19.83 -0.36 12.30
CA ASP A 130 20.59 0.90 12.38
C ASP A 130 19.97 2.03 11.56
N ASN A 131 19.43 1.70 10.37
CA ASN A 131 18.70 2.64 9.51
C ASN A 131 17.20 2.75 9.81
N GLY A 132 16.75 2.26 10.97
CA GLY A 132 15.36 2.36 11.39
C GLY A 132 14.42 1.60 10.45
N PHE A 133 14.83 0.43 9.97
CA PHE A 133 14.08 -0.42 9.04
C PHE A 133 13.73 0.27 7.73
N GLY A 134 14.66 1.08 7.22
CA GLY A 134 14.52 1.87 6.00
C GLY A 134 14.13 3.33 6.23
N TYR A 135 13.44 3.66 7.33
CA TYR A 135 12.92 5.03 7.54
C TYR A 135 13.99 6.12 7.73
N LYS A 136 15.24 5.76 8.05
CA LYS A 136 16.36 6.70 8.11
C LYS A 136 17.16 6.79 6.80
N VAL A 137 16.87 5.95 5.81
CA VAL A 137 17.49 6.05 4.47
C VAL A 137 17.09 7.38 3.85
N ARG A 138 18.03 8.10 3.25
CA ARG A 138 17.78 9.42 2.64
C ARG A 138 18.11 9.41 1.17
N PHE A 139 17.19 9.94 0.37
CA PHE A 139 17.38 10.15 -1.05
C PHE A 139 17.55 11.64 -1.35
N GLY A 140 18.52 11.96 -2.20
CA GLY A 140 18.67 13.30 -2.76
C GLY A 140 17.61 13.60 -3.83
N ALA A 141 17.58 14.83 -4.32
CA ALA A 141 16.73 15.26 -5.44
C ALA A 141 17.01 14.50 -6.75
N ASP A 142 18.18 13.85 -6.86
CA ASP A 142 18.55 12.97 -7.96
C ASP A 142 18.04 11.53 -7.79
N GLY A 143 17.36 11.23 -6.67
CA GLY A 143 16.85 9.91 -6.36
C GLY A 143 17.92 8.93 -5.89
N LYS A 144 19.10 9.39 -5.44
CA LYS A 144 20.17 8.52 -4.95
C LYS A 144 20.29 8.57 -3.43
N SER A 145 20.61 7.43 -2.84
CA SER A 145 21.03 7.29 -1.45
C SER A 145 22.48 6.80 -1.39
N ALA A 146 23.24 7.30 -0.42
CA ALA A 146 24.62 6.90 -0.18
C ALA A 146 24.75 5.74 0.83
N ASP A 147 23.83 5.68 1.79
CA ASP A 147 23.71 4.58 2.75
C ASP A 147 22.23 4.19 2.94
N PRO A 148 21.81 3.07 2.33
CA PRO A 148 22.59 2.20 1.43
C PRO A 148 22.85 2.86 0.07
N SER A 149 23.87 2.41 -0.66
CA SER A 149 24.15 2.87 -2.03
C SER A 149 23.10 2.32 -3.00
N VAL A 150 21.99 3.02 -3.14
CA VAL A 150 20.86 2.64 -4.01
C VAL A 150 20.28 3.86 -4.73
N THR A 151 19.58 3.62 -5.84
CA THR A 151 18.87 4.66 -6.61
C THR A 151 17.40 4.29 -6.76
N ILE A 152 16.50 5.26 -6.62
CA ILE A 152 15.06 5.05 -6.84
C ILE A 152 14.81 4.58 -8.28
N ASP A 153 14.01 3.52 -8.43
CA ASP A 153 13.50 3.10 -9.73
C ASP A 153 12.19 3.84 -10.05
N PHE A 154 12.31 5.05 -10.60
CA PHE A 154 11.16 5.91 -10.86
C PHE A 154 10.13 5.28 -11.81
N GLU A 155 10.55 4.44 -12.77
CA GLU A 155 9.60 3.74 -13.65
C GLU A 155 8.74 2.74 -12.87
N VAL A 156 9.34 1.99 -11.93
CA VAL A 156 8.57 1.05 -11.07
C VAL A 156 7.70 1.81 -10.08
N LEU A 157 8.18 2.92 -9.52
CA LEU A 157 7.37 3.74 -8.61
C LEU A 157 6.17 4.35 -9.35
N ALA A 158 6.38 4.83 -10.57
CA ALA A 158 5.33 5.41 -11.39
C ALA A 158 4.29 4.35 -11.82
N GLU A 159 4.75 3.16 -12.22
CA GLU A 159 3.88 2.02 -12.50
C GLU A 159 3.05 1.65 -11.28
N LEU A 160 3.66 1.53 -10.09
CA LEU A 160 2.94 1.21 -8.86
C LEU A 160 1.84 2.23 -8.56
N ILE A 161 2.14 3.54 -8.60
CA ILE A 161 1.15 4.59 -8.31
C ILE A 161 0.02 4.58 -9.35
N TYR A 162 0.36 4.35 -10.62
CA TYR A 162 -0.62 4.18 -11.68
C TYR A 162 -1.55 2.98 -11.39
N GLN A 163 -0.98 1.82 -11.05
CA GLN A 163 -1.77 0.63 -10.74
C GLN A 163 -2.60 0.80 -9.47
N LEU A 164 -2.10 1.46 -8.42
CA LEU A 164 -2.90 1.81 -7.23
C LEU A 164 -4.12 2.65 -7.59
N SER A 165 -3.96 3.64 -8.48
CA SER A 165 -5.06 4.48 -8.95
C SER A 165 -6.08 3.67 -9.77
N GLU A 166 -5.60 2.86 -10.71
CA GLU A 166 -6.46 2.06 -11.58
C GLU A 166 -7.19 0.93 -10.83
N THR A 167 -6.52 0.25 -9.90
CA THR A 167 -7.15 -0.81 -9.10
C THR A 167 -8.10 -0.22 -8.05
N ALA A 168 -7.80 0.93 -7.45
CA ALA A 168 -8.77 1.65 -6.61
C ALA A 168 -10.05 1.95 -7.39
N ARG A 169 -9.93 2.52 -8.60
CA ARG A 169 -11.06 2.83 -9.48
C ARG A 169 -11.85 1.57 -9.87
N LYS A 170 -11.17 0.47 -10.20
CA LYS A 170 -11.83 -0.82 -10.51
C LYS A 170 -12.61 -1.39 -9.33
N ASN A 171 -12.23 -1.05 -8.10
CA ASN A 171 -12.95 -1.46 -6.88
C ASN A 171 -13.97 -0.42 -6.41
N GLY A 172 -14.27 0.61 -7.20
CA GLY A 172 -15.26 1.64 -6.84
C GLY A 172 -14.74 2.73 -5.90
N TYR A 173 -13.43 2.82 -5.72
CA TYR A 173 -12.76 3.78 -4.85
C TYR A 173 -11.82 4.71 -5.65
N GLY A 174 -11.12 5.59 -4.95
CA GLY A 174 -10.07 6.42 -5.53
C GLY A 174 -8.83 6.50 -4.66
N VAL A 175 -7.81 7.18 -5.16
CA VAL A 175 -6.68 7.67 -4.37
C VAL A 175 -6.96 9.14 -4.06
N ASP A 176 -7.06 9.51 -2.78
CA ASP A 176 -7.28 10.89 -2.35
C ASP A 176 -6.01 11.73 -2.52
N ARG A 177 -4.87 11.19 -2.06
CA ARG A 177 -3.56 11.83 -2.24
C ARG A 177 -2.41 10.84 -2.19
N VAL A 178 -1.31 11.25 -2.79
CA VAL A 178 0.01 10.64 -2.64
C VAL A 178 0.98 11.71 -2.14
N ILE A 179 1.62 11.47 -1.00
CA ILE A 179 2.63 12.37 -0.43
C ILE A 179 4.02 11.83 -0.79
N LEU A 180 4.83 12.68 -1.40
CA LEU A 180 6.22 12.45 -1.76
C LEU A 180 6.93 13.81 -1.82
N VAL A 181 8.21 13.90 -1.49
CA VAL A 181 8.93 15.18 -1.64
C VAL A 181 8.90 15.68 -3.09
N ARG A 182 8.79 17.01 -3.27
CA ARG A 182 8.52 17.65 -4.56
C ARG A 182 9.53 17.26 -5.64
N GLU A 183 10.81 17.18 -5.29
CA GLU A 183 11.90 16.88 -6.21
C GLU A 183 11.73 15.50 -6.84
N LEU A 184 11.26 14.52 -6.05
CA LEU A 184 11.01 13.16 -6.53
C LEU A 184 9.71 13.08 -7.34
N GLN A 185 8.69 13.88 -7.02
CA GLN A 185 7.50 14.00 -7.87
C GLN A 185 7.87 14.49 -9.29
N LEU A 186 8.78 15.47 -9.39
CA LEU A 186 9.24 15.98 -10.70
C LEU A 186 9.94 14.88 -11.53
N LYS A 187 10.66 13.96 -10.88
CA LYS A 187 11.25 12.78 -11.54
C LYS A 187 10.17 11.80 -12.00
N LEU A 188 9.14 11.55 -11.19
CA LEU A 188 8.00 10.70 -11.57
C LEU A 188 7.29 11.21 -12.82
N PHE A 189 7.14 12.52 -12.98
CA PHE A 189 6.47 13.10 -14.14
C PHE A 189 7.25 12.94 -15.46
N GLY A 190 8.52 12.56 -15.40
CA GLY A 190 9.33 12.21 -16.58
C GLY A 190 9.22 10.75 -17.02
N THR A 191 8.50 9.90 -16.29
CA THR A 191 8.40 8.45 -16.56
C THR A 191 7.32 8.13 -17.60
N ARG A 192 7.19 6.85 -17.97
CA ARG A 192 6.12 6.37 -18.87
C ARG A 192 4.72 6.80 -18.43
N HIS A 193 4.42 6.71 -17.14
CA HIS A 193 3.13 7.11 -16.58
C HIS A 193 3.09 8.58 -16.14
N GLY A 194 4.17 9.34 -16.34
CA GLY A 194 4.33 10.68 -15.79
C GLY A 194 3.21 11.66 -16.15
N SER A 195 2.69 11.59 -17.38
CA SER A 195 1.54 12.42 -17.79
C SER A 195 0.26 12.04 -17.06
N TYR A 196 -0.03 10.74 -16.89
CA TYR A 196 -1.17 10.30 -16.09
C TYR A 196 -1.03 10.78 -14.65
N LEU A 197 0.12 10.52 -14.04
CA LEU A 197 0.40 10.85 -12.64
C LEU A 197 0.23 12.35 -12.38
N ARG A 198 0.79 13.20 -13.26
CA ARG A 198 0.71 14.65 -13.11
C ARG A 198 -0.73 15.20 -13.14
N TRP A 199 -1.61 14.57 -13.91
CA TRP A 199 -2.95 15.12 -14.19
C TRP A 199 -4.10 14.36 -13.53
N LYS A 200 -3.86 13.13 -13.05
CA LYS A 200 -4.89 12.23 -12.50
C LYS A 200 -4.65 11.83 -11.07
N VAL A 201 -3.43 12.02 -10.54
CA VAL A 201 -3.10 11.74 -9.14
C VAL A 201 -2.86 13.06 -8.41
N ASN A 202 -3.48 13.19 -7.25
CA ASN A 202 -3.34 14.35 -6.38
C ASN A 202 -2.05 14.22 -5.54
N PHE A 203 -0.94 14.78 -6.02
CA PHE A 203 0.30 14.79 -5.27
C PHE A 203 0.34 15.93 -4.26
N TRP A 204 0.78 15.62 -3.04
CA TRP A 204 1.00 16.58 -1.96
C TRP A 204 2.49 16.64 -1.64
N ASP A 205 2.98 17.86 -1.45
CA ASP A 205 4.34 18.06 -0.96
C ASP A 205 4.43 17.63 0.51
N ASP A 206 5.58 17.08 0.88
CA ASP A 206 5.85 16.55 2.21
C ASP A 206 5.59 17.58 3.33
N PRO A 207 4.75 17.26 4.34
CA PRO A 207 4.46 18.15 5.46
C PRO A 207 5.59 18.23 6.51
N GLY A 208 6.82 17.81 6.18
CA GLY A 208 7.99 17.87 7.06
C GLY A 208 8.44 16.54 7.65
N ALA A 209 7.94 15.40 7.14
CA ALA A 209 8.35 14.05 7.55
C ALA A 209 9.44 13.46 6.63
N ARG A 210 9.86 14.23 5.62
CA ARG A 210 10.85 13.86 4.60
C ARG A 210 10.46 12.56 3.92
N HIS A 211 9.28 12.52 3.29
CA HIS A 211 8.79 11.46 2.39
C HIS A 211 9.70 11.33 1.15
N ASP A 212 11.00 11.07 1.37
CA ASP A 212 12.06 10.92 0.39
C ASP A 212 12.42 9.44 0.17
N ASN A 213 12.00 8.55 1.07
CA ASN A 213 12.24 7.11 1.02
C ASN A 213 10.98 6.25 0.94
N HIS A 214 9.80 6.85 1.08
CA HIS A 214 8.49 6.20 0.92
C HIS A 214 7.47 7.19 0.36
N ILE A 215 6.42 6.65 -0.24
CA ILE A 215 5.17 7.38 -0.50
C ILE A 215 4.19 7.09 0.63
N HIS A 216 3.49 8.12 1.10
CA HIS A 216 2.28 7.95 1.90
C HIS A 216 1.08 8.06 0.96
N VAL A 217 0.18 7.08 0.97
CA VAL A 217 -1.01 7.06 0.10
C VAL A 217 -2.27 7.02 0.94
N ASP A 218 -3.17 7.98 0.74
CA ASP A 218 -4.53 7.94 1.28
C ASP A 218 -5.51 7.49 0.19
N PHE A 219 -6.33 6.50 0.51
CA PHE A 219 -7.43 6.06 -0.36
C PHE A 219 -8.72 6.81 -0.03
N ALA A 220 -9.45 7.19 -1.08
CA ALA A 220 -10.77 7.80 -0.99
C ALA A 220 -11.85 6.73 -0.76
N ILE A 221 -11.85 6.16 0.46
CA ILE A 221 -12.87 5.23 0.94
C ILE A 221 -13.84 5.98 1.85
N PRO A 222 -15.16 5.97 1.58
CA PRO A 222 -16.14 6.63 2.43
C PRO A 222 -16.19 6.02 3.83
N CYS A 223 -16.01 6.86 4.85
CA CYS A 223 -16.07 6.46 6.26
C CYS A 223 -17.32 7.04 6.92
N LYS A 224 -17.84 6.35 7.94
CA LYS A 224 -18.94 6.86 8.76
C LYS A 224 -18.45 7.98 9.69
N PRO A 225 -19.33 8.87 10.17
CA PRO A 225 -19.00 9.78 11.26
C PRO A 225 -18.49 9.02 12.50
N LEU A 226 -17.54 9.62 13.23
CA LEU A 226 -16.94 9.02 14.43
C LEU A 226 -17.96 8.84 15.56
#